data_AF-A0A947FN50-F1
#
_entry.id   AF-A0A947FN50-F1
#
_cell.length_a   1.000
_cell.length_b   1.000
_cell.length_c   1.000
_cell.angle_alpha   90.00
_cell.angle_beta   90.00
_cell.angle_gamma   90.00
#
_symmetry.space_group_name_H-M   'P 1'
#
loop_
_entity.id
_entity.type
_entity.pdbx_description
1 polymer ?
#
loop_
_entity_poly.entity_id
_entity_poly.type
_entity_poly.pdbx_seq_one_letter_code
_entity_poly.pdbx_strand_id
1 'polypeptide(L)'
;MKLNLRAMLILVLVLQSPILAASSDTSEIKALSGQVDTLQQEIAELRKSVESLMKLRPTVTTMMPDISERLYVMHYAGDAEDWAVAYHELQVLKSIVNKVQLVDAEKGAMANGFLLGSFNQLEAAIEHENKESFRQALDATVANCNSCHVAVGSPFMKVALDATDSLSMRHSHALEKSKKPGNHKHKH
;
A
#
# COMPACT_ATOMS: atom_id res chain seq x y z
N MET A 1 63.76 -30.26 -14.63
CA MET A 1 62.35 -30.65 -14.36
C MET A 1 61.99 -31.75 -15.35
N LYS A 2 62.00 -33.02 -14.90
CA LYS A 2 61.82 -34.21 -15.75
C LYS A 2 60.40 -34.75 -15.57
N LEU A 3 59.68 -34.96 -16.67
CA LEU A 3 58.44 -35.75 -16.75
C LEU A 3 58.72 -37.20 -16.31
N ASN A 4 57.75 -37.84 -15.65
CA ASN A 4 57.75 -39.28 -15.50
C ASN A 4 56.38 -39.86 -15.87
N LEU A 5 56.45 -40.77 -16.82
CA LEU A 5 55.42 -41.55 -17.48
C LEU A 5 55.59 -42.98 -16.97
N ARG A 6 54.55 -43.60 -16.37
CA ARG A 6 54.33 -45.06 -16.14
C ARG A 6 53.21 -45.22 -15.10
N ALA A 7 52.21 -46.09 -15.21
CA ALA A 7 52.05 -47.27 -16.04
C ALA A 7 50.58 -47.73 -16.11
N MET A 8 50.24 -48.33 -17.26
CA MET A 8 49.48 -49.57 -17.49
C MET A 8 48.08 -49.77 -16.87
N LEU A 9 47.01 -49.92 -17.67
CA LEU A 9 46.63 -51.06 -18.54
C LEU A 9 45.70 -52.05 -17.82
N ILE A 10 44.38 -51.89 -18.01
CA ILE A 10 43.44 -53.02 -18.10
C ILE A 10 42.43 -52.72 -19.24
N LEU A 11 42.62 -53.44 -20.34
CA LEU A 11 41.74 -53.70 -21.48
C LEU A 11 41.46 -55.23 -21.33
N VAL A 12 40.30 -55.87 -21.49
CA VAL A 12 39.15 -55.74 -22.39
C VAL A 12 38.02 -56.64 -21.81
N LEU A 13 36.79 -56.51 -22.34
CA LEU A 13 35.82 -57.58 -22.64
C LEU A 13 34.81 -58.02 -21.54
N VAL A 14 33.67 -57.31 -21.48
CA VAL A 14 32.35 -57.94 -21.70
C VAL A 14 31.52 -56.99 -22.57
N LEU A 15 31.52 -57.28 -23.88
CA LEU A 15 30.51 -56.84 -24.83
C LEU A 15 29.27 -57.74 -24.66
N GLN A 16 28.09 -57.15 -24.83
CA GLN A 16 26.79 -57.80 -25.05
C GLN A 16 26.04 -58.34 -23.83
N SER A 17 25.31 -57.43 -23.18
CA SER A 17 23.92 -57.68 -22.75
C SER A 17 23.13 -56.38 -22.91
N PRO A 18 21.86 -56.45 -23.35
CA PRO A 18 21.20 -55.38 -24.06
C PRO A 18 20.92 -54.17 -23.18
N ILE A 19 21.19 -53.00 -23.77
CA ILE A 19 20.57 -51.73 -23.45
C ILE A 19 19.06 -51.96 -23.41
N LEU A 20 18.48 -52.13 -22.22
CA LEU A 20 17.03 -52.16 -22.05
C LEU A 20 16.64 -51.63 -20.65
N ALA A 21 17.01 -50.38 -20.38
CA ALA A 21 16.37 -49.54 -19.35
C ALA A 21 16.56 -48.02 -19.59
N ALA A 22 17.16 -47.59 -20.71
CA ALA A 22 17.37 -46.16 -20.98
C ALA A 22 16.11 -45.43 -21.52
N SER A 23 15.03 -46.15 -21.86
CA SER A 23 13.83 -45.54 -22.42
C SER A 23 12.92 -44.92 -21.36
N SER A 24 12.89 -45.44 -20.12
CA SER A 24 12.09 -44.85 -19.03
C SER A 24 12.68 -43.51 -18.60
N ASP A 25 13.99 -43.47 -18.35
CA ASP A 25 14.72 -42.26 -17.94
C ASP A 25 14.57 -41.12 -18.96
N THR A 26 14.69 -41.42 -20.26
CA THR A 26 14.59 -40.39 -21.31
C THR A 26 13.16 -39.88 -21.49
N SER A 27 12.15 -40.74 -21.27
CA SER A 27 10.74 -40.34 -21.35
C SER A 27 10.29 -39.54 -20.12
N GLU A 28 10.79 -39.87 -18.93
CA GLU A 28 10.58 -39.11 -17.70
C GLU A 28 11.26 -37.75 -17.77
N ILE A 29 12.51 -37.67 -18.24
CA ILE A 29 13.22 -36.39 -18.45
C ILE A 29 12.46 -35.49 -19.44
N LYS A 30 11.94 -36.06 -20.53
CA LYS A 30 11.15 -35.32 -21.51
C LYS A 30 9.82 -34.83 -20.94
N ALA A 31 9.14 -35.67 -20.15
CA ALA A 31 7.89 -35.30 -19.48
C ALA A 31 8.12 -34.18 -18.45
N LEU A 32 9.19 -34.29 -17.65
CA LEU A 32 9.60 -33.27 -16.69
C LEU A 32 9.98 -31.95 -17.38
N SER A 33 10.72 -32.00 -18.49
CA SER A 33 11.02 -30.80 -19.29
C SER A 33 9.75 -30.11 -19.78
N GLY A 34 8.77 -30.88 -20.27
CA GLY A 34 7.48 -30.33 -20.71
C GLY A 34 6.68 -29.71 -19.56
N GLN A 35 6.75 -30.27 -18.35
CA GLN A 35 6.14 -29.67 -17.16
C GLN A 35 6.83 -28.37 -16.76
N VAL A 36 8.17 -28.31 -16.82
CA VAL A 36 8.93 -27.08 -16.54
C VAL A 36 8.55 -25.98 -17.53
N ASP A 37 8.45 -26.30 -18.83
CA ASP A 37 8.05 -25.34 -19.86
C ASP A 37 6.62 -24.81 -19.60
N THR A 38 5.71 -25.71 -19.21
CA THR A 38 4.31 -25.34 -18.87
C THR A 38 4.27 -24.42 -17.66
N LEU A 39 5.00 -24.75 -16.59
CA LEU A 39 5.06 -23.92 -15.38
C LEU A 39 5.70 -22.55 -15.66
N GLN A 40 6.71 -22.49 -16.52
CA GLN A 40 7.31 -21.21 -16.92
C GLN A 40 6.31 -20.31 -17.67
N GLN A 41 5.50 -20.90 -18.55
CA GLN A 41 4.43 -20.19 -19.25
C GLN A 41 3.35 -19.69 -18.27
N GLU A 42 2.92 -20.54 -17.34
CA GLU A 42 1.93 -20.17 -16.32
C GLU A 42 2.44 -19.04 -15.42
N ILE A 43 3.70 -19.10 -14.97
CA ILE A 43 4.34 -18.03 -14.20
C ILE A 43 4.39 -16.72 -15.00
N ALA A 44 4.69 -16.78 -16.30
CA ALA A 44 4.71 -15.59 -17.15
C ALA A 44 3.31 -14.96 -17.27
N GLU A 45 2.27 -15.76 -17.45
CA GLU A 45 0.89 -15.27 -17.55
C GLU A 45 0.37 -14.75 -16.20
N LEU A 46 0.71 -15.42 -15.10
CA LEU A 46 0.39 -14.94 -13.74
C LEU A 46 1.08 -13.61 -13.45
N ARG A 47 2.35 -13.43 -13.83
CA ARG A 47 3.06 -12.15 -13.68
C ARG A 47 2.36 -11.02 -14.43
N LYS A 48 1.93 -11.28 -15.66
CA LYS A 48 1.17 -10.32 -16.47
C LYS A 48 -0.19 -9.98 -15.84
N SER A 49 -0.87 -10.99 -15.29
CA SER A 49 -2.14 -10.80 -14.58
C SER A 49 -1.96 -9.94 -13.33
N VAL A 50 -0.93 -10.23 -12.52
CA VAL A 50 -0.59 -9.42 -11.34
C VAL A 50 -0.25 -7.98 -11.73
N GLU A 51 0.54 -7.76 -12.79
CA GLU A 51 0.86 -6.41 -13.27
C GLU A 51 -0.40 -5.65 -13.70
N SER A 52 -1.33 -6.33 -14.38
CA SER A 52 -2.63 -5.76 -14.76
C SER A 52 -3.45 -5.35 -13.53
N LEU A 53 -3.55 -6.23 -12.52
CA LEU A 53 -4.26 -5.94 -11.27
C LEU A 53 -3.60 -4.81 -10.48
N MET A 54 -2.28 -4.71 -10.48
CA MET A 54 -1.55 -3.63 -9.81
C MET A 54 -1.85 -2.25 -10.41
N LYS A 55 -2.18 -2.18 -11.71
CA LYS A 55 -2.61 -0.92 -12.37
C LYS A 55 -4.04 -0.50 -11.99
N LEU A 56 -4.86 -1.42 -11.49
CA LEU A 56 -6.25 -1.18 -11.09
C LEU A 56 -6.42 -0.88 -9.60
N ARG A 57 -5.36 -1.05 -8.81
CA ARG A 57 -5.45 -0.86 -7.35
C ARG A 57 -5.81 0.61 -7.01
N PRO A 58 -6.65 0.85 -6.00
CA PRO A 58 -6.88 2.19 -5.47
C PRO A 58 -5.55 2.85 -5.13
N THR A 59 -5.49 4.18 -5.24
CA THR A 59 -4.32 4.94 -4.78
C THR A 59 -4.64 5.57 -3.43
N VAL A 60 -3.62 6.02 -2.72
CA VAL A 60 -3.84 6.78 -1.48
C VAL A 60 -4.72 8.02 -1.73
N THR A 61 -4.59 8.64 -2.91
CA THR A 61 -5.42 9.79 -3.31
C THR A 61 -6.90 9.45 -3.39
N THR A 62 -7.28 8.22 -3.78
CA THR A 62 -8.71 7.83 -3.84
C THR A 62 -9.34 7.65 -2.46
N MET A 63 -8.54 7.59 -1.39
CA MET A 63 -9.03 7.49 0.00
C MET A 63 -9.18 8.85 0.70
N MET A 64 -8.56 9.92 0.15
CA MET A 64 -8.56 11.25 0.77
C MET A 64 -9.95 11.89 0.89
N PRO A 65 -10.88 11.71 -0.07
CA PRO A 65 -12.27 12.18 0.10
C PRO A 65 -12.93 11.59 1.34
N ASP A 66 -12.83 10.27 1.54
CA ASP A 66 -13.44 9.59 2.67
C ASP A 66 -12.85 10.11 4.00
N ILE A 67 -11.52 10.25 4.08
CA ILE A 67 -10.83 10.83 5.25
C ILE A 67 -11.37 12.23 5.58
N SER A 68 -11.47 13.08 4.58
CA SER A 68 -11.96 14.45 4.75
C SER A 68 -13.43 14.49 5.17
N GLU A 69 -14.27 13.60 4.63
CA GLU A 69 -15.66 13.47 5.03
C GLU A 69 -15.79 13.02 6.50
N ARG A 70 -15.00 12.01 6.93
CA ARG A 70 -15.07 11.56 8.33
C ARG A 70 -14.68 12.69 9.29
N LEU A 71 -13.62 13.46 9.00
CA LEU A 71 -13.22 14.61 9.80
C LEU A 71 -14.31 15.69 9.86
N TYR A 72 -14.98 15.95 8.75
CA TYR A 72 -16.10 16.89 8.68
C TYR A 72 -17.29 16.43 9.52
N VAL A 73 -17.76 15.18 9.35
CA VAL A 73 -18.88 14.64 10.14
C VAL A 73 -18.52 14.64 11.63
N MET A 74 -17.29 14.23 11.98
CA MET A 74 -16.80 14.21 13.35
C MET A 74 -16.78 15.60 13.99
N HIS A 75 -16.40 16.64 13.23
CA HIS A 75 -16.44 18.02 13.69
C HIS A 75 -17.86 18.43 14.15
N TYR A 76 -18.86 18.23 13.30
CA TYR A 76 -20.25 18.56 13.66
C TYR A 76 -20.82 17.66 14.75
N ALA A 77 -20.42 16.38 14.78
CA ALA A 77 -20.80 15.48 15.86
C ALA A 77 -20.27 15.96 17.21
N GLY A 78 -19.00 16.36 17.30
CA GLY A 78 -18.45 16.93 18.53
C GLY A 78 -19.04 18.29 18.90
N ASP A 79 -19.43 19.10 17.93
CA ASP A 79 -20.15 20.35 18.17
C ASP A 79 -21.56 20.13 18.74
N ALA A 80 -22.24 19.07 18.28
CA ALA A 80 -23.52 18.61 18.80
C ALA A 80 -23.40 17.73 20.06
N GLU A 81 -22.18 17.40 20.48
CA GLU A 81 -21.89 16.45 21.57
C GLU A 81 -22.49 15.05 21.34
N ASP A 82 -22.62 14.66 20.06
CA ASP A 82 -22.97 13.31 19.63
C ASP A 82 -21.72 12.42 19.61
N TRP A 83 -21.29 12.00 20.81
CA TRP A 83 -20.07 11.23 21.01
C TRP A 83 -20.08 9.86 20.33
N ALA A 84 -21.26 9.26 20.13
CA ALA A 84 -21.40 8.00 19.44
C ALA A 84 -21.03 8.14 17.95
N VAL A 85 -21.52 9.20 17.30
CA VAL A 85 -21.13 9.51 15.91
C VAL A 85 -19.66 9.90 15.86
N ALA A 86 -19.17 10.77 16.75
CA ALA A 86 -17.77 11.17 16.77
C ALA A 86 -16.83 9.96 16.90
N TYR A 87 -17.15 9.02 17.80
CA TYR A 87 -16.39 7.78 17.97
C TYR A 87 -16.44 6.90 16.72
N HIS A 88 -17.63 6.71 16.13
CA HIS A 88 -17.79 5.92 14.90
C HIS A 88 -16.91 6.48 13.77
N GLU A 89 -16.96 7.79 13.54
CA GLU A 89 -16.18 8.47 12.51
C GLU A 89 -14.67 8.31 12.75
N LEU A 90 -14.20 8.41 14.01
CA LEU A 90 -12.81 8.17 14.36
C LEU A 90 -12.37 6.72 14.06
N GLN A 91 -13.20 5.72 14.39
CA GLN A 91 -12.86 4.32 14.09
C GLN A 91 -12.79 4.04 12.59
N VAL A 92 -13.72 4.63 11.81
CA VAL A 92 -13.68 4.53 10.34
C VAL A 92 -12.42 5.23 9.80
N LEU A 93 -12.10 6.42 10.30
CA LEU A 93 -10.88 7.14 9.94
C LEU A 93 -9.61 6.33 10.23
N LYS A 94 -9.49 5.75 11.43
CA LYS A 94 -8.38 4.83 11.80
C LYS A 94 -8.31 3.64 10.85
N SER A 95 -9.44 3.05 10.47
CA SER A 95 -9.51 1.94 9.51
C SER A 95 -9.00 2.35 8.12
N ILE A 96 -9.38 3.53 7.62
CA ILE A 96 -8.92 4.02 6.32
C ILE A 96 -7.40 4.27 6.35
N VAL A 97 -6.89 4.95 7.37
CA VAL A 97 -5.44 5.20 7.52
C VAL A 97 -4.65 3.90 7.60
N ASN A 98 -5.14 2.89 8.33
CA ASN A 98 -4.49 1.57 8.36
C ASN A 98 -4.45 0.89 6.98
N LYS A 99 -5.47 1.09 6.13
CA LYS A 99 -5.50 0.56 4.76
C LYS A 99 -4.51 1.27 3.83
N VAL A 100 -4.09 2.50 4.14
CA VAL A 100 -3.05 3.21 3.36
C VAL A 100 -1.77 2.37 3.32
N GLN A 101 -1.39 1.73 4.43
CA GLN A 101 -0.21 0.85 4.50
C GLN A 101 -0.26 -0.32 3.51
N LEU A 102 -1.47 -0.83 3.22
CA LEU A 102 -1.67 -1.95 2.29
C LEU A 102 -1.56 -1.51 0.82
N VAL A 103 -1.92 -0.25 0.54
CA VAL A 103 -1.87 0.31 -0.81
C VAL A 103 -0.48 0.86 -1.13
N ASP A 104 0.11 1.57 -0.18
CA ASP A 104 1.40 2.23 -0.29
C ASP A 104 2.09 2.23 1.07
N ALA A 105 3.05 1.32 1.25
CA ALA A 105 3.71 1.12 2.53
C ALA A 105 4.50 2.35 3.02
N GLU A 106 5.07 3.13 2.10
CA GLU A 106 5.82 4.35 2.42
C GLU A 106 4.87 5.44 2.91
N LYS A 107 3.79 5.70 2.16
CA LYS A 107 2.76 6.67 2.59
C LYS A 107 2.02 6.21 3.84
N GLY A 108 1.83 4.91 4.04
CA GLY A 108 1.23 4.37 5.25
C GLY A 108 2.07 4.63 6.49
N ALA A 109 3.39 4.39 6.41
CA ALA A 109 4.31 4.70 7.49
C ALA A 109 4.33 6.20 7.80
N MET A 110 4.31 7.04 6.77
CA MET A 110 4.21 8.49 6.91
C MET A 110 2.90 8.90 7.59
N ALA A 111 1.76 8.41 7.11
CA ALA A 111 0.44 8.72 7.68
C ALA A 111 0.37 8.33 9.17
N ASN A 112 0.87 7.16 9.54
CA ASN A 112 0.95 6.74 10.94
C ASN A 112 1.84 7.68 11.77
N GLY A 113 3.00 8.08 11.25
CA GLY A 113 3.89 9.03 11.92
C GLY A 113 3.26 10.39 12.19
N PHE A 114 2.41 10.88 11.27
CA PHE A 114 1.70 12.15 11.44
C PHE A 114 0.45 12.04 12.32
N LEU A 115 -0.30 10.94 12.24
CA LEU A 115 -1.69 10.90 12.75
C LEU A 115 -1.88 10.09 14.03
N LEU A 116 -1.01 9.12 14.33
CA LEU A 116 -1.23 8.20 15.46
C LEU A 116 -1.38 8.93 16.80
N GLY A 117 -0.52 9.94 17.05
CA GLY A 117 -0.59 10.74 18.27
C GLY A 117 -1.92 11.51 18.38
N SER A 118 -2.36 12.15 17.30
CA SER A 118 -3.62 12.90 17.28
C SER A 118 -4.84 12.00 17.39
N PHE A 119 -4.82 10.80 16.80
CA PHE A 119 -5.91 9.83 16.96
C PHE A 119 -6.07 9.36 18.40
N ASN A 120 -4.96 9.13 19.12
CA ASN A 120 -5.03 8.77 20.54
C ASN A 120 -5.60 9.92 21.38
N GLN A 121 -5.27 11.17 21.05
CA GLN A 121 -5.83 12.34 21.73
C GLN A 121 -7.32 12.52 21.44
N LEU A 122 -7.74 12.33 20.19
CA LEU A 122 -9.15 12.35 19.78
C LEU A 122 -9.95 11.26 20.50
N GLU A 123 -9.42 10.03 20.53
CA GLU A 123 -10.06 8.90 21.20
C GLU A 123 -10.29 9.19 22.69
N ALA A 124 -9.24 9.64 23.39
CA ALA A 124 -9.35 10.01 24.80
C ALA A 124 -10.34 11.17 25.04
N ALA A 125 -10.35 12.19 24.16
CA ALA A 125 -11.27 13.30 24.28
C ALA A 125 -12.74 12.89 24.07
N ILE A 126 -13.00 11.96 23.15
CA ILE A 126 -14.34 11.39 22.89
C ILE A 126 -14.77 10.50 24.05
N GLU A 127 -13.89 9.63 24.55
CA GLU A 127 -14.19 8.74 25.70
C GLU A 127 -14.53 9.52 26.98
N HIS A 128 -13.93 10.69 27.15
CA HIS A 128 -14.20 11.59 28.26
C HIS A 128 -15.26 12.64 27.97
N GLU A 129 -15.89 12.61 26.79
CA GLU A 129 -16.93 13.56 26.36
C GLU A 129 -16.50 15.03 26.53
N ASN A 130 -15.21 15.30 26.36
CA ASN A 130 -14.60 16.59 26.64
C ASN A 130 -14.51 17.42 25.35
N LYS A 131 -15.52 18.26 25.11
CA LYS A 131 -15.63 19.12 23.93
C LYS A 131 -14.42 20.00 23.66
N GLU A 132 -13.82 20.58 24.69
CA GLU A 132 -12.65 21.43 24.53
C GLU A 132 -11.43 20.62 24.09
N SER A 133 -11.17 19.49 24.76
CA SER A 133 -10.08 18.59 24.39
C SER A 133 -10.29 17.98 23.01
N PHE A 134 -11.54 17.67 22.67
CA PHE A 134 -11.93 17.14 21.37
C PHE A 134 -11.60 18.14 20.25
N ARG A 135 -12.01 19.41 20.39
CA ARG A 135 -11.71 20.46 19.40
C ARG A 135 -10.21 20.65 19.23
N GLN A 136 -9.46 20.73 20.33
CA GLN A 136 -7.99 20.84 20.27
C GLN A 136 -7.34 19.66 19.55
N ALA A 137 -7.78 18.43 19.85
CA ALA A 137 -7.27 17.22 19.21
C ALA A 137 -7.67 17.13 17.73
N LEU A 138 -8.87 17.58 17.36
CA LEU A 138 -9.34 17.61 15.98
C LEU A 138 -8.56 18.65 15.15
N ASP A 139 -8.34 19.85 15.69
CA ASP A 139 -7.53 20.89 15.05
C ASP A 139 -6.09 20.42 14.84
N ALA A 140 -5.50 19.77 15.85
CA ALA A 140 -4.18 19.17 15.75
C ALA A 140 -4.13 18.07 14.67
N THR A 141 -5.19 17.26 14.55
CA THR A 141 -5.30 16.24 13.50
C THR A 141 -5.30 16.88 12.12
N VAL A 142 -6.08 17.94 11.90
CA VAL A 142 -6.13 18.68 10.63
C VAL A 142 -4.80 19.34 10.30
N ALA A 143 -4.13 19.93 11.29
CA ALA A 143 -2.78 20.48 11.11
C ALA A 143 -1.77 19.40 10.68
N ASN A 144 -1.86 18.20 11.25
CA ASN A 144 -1.02 17.06 10.88
C ASN A 144 -1.35 16.51 9.48
N CYS A 145 -2.63 16.46 9.10
CA CYS A 145 -3.04 16.15 7.72
C CYS A 145 -2.40 17.14 6.73
N ASN A 146 -2.49 18.43 7.01
CA ASN A 146 -1.93 19.47 6.15
C ASN A 146 -0.39 19.43 6.09
N SER A 147 0.27 19.09 7.20
CA SER A 147 1.72 18.91 7.25
C SER A 147 2.18 17.72 6.40
N CYS A 148 1.43 16.60 6.43
CA CYS A 148 1.65 15.46 5.55
C CYS A 148 1.50 15.87 4.07
N HIS A 149 0.48 16.66 3.72
CA HIS A 149 0.28 17.15 2.36
C HIS A 149 1.45 18.02 1.85
N VAL A 150 2.02 18.86 2.70
CA VAL A 150 3.25 19.60 2.38
C VAL A 150 4.41 18.63 2.12
N ALA A 151 4.60 17.64 3.00
CA ALA A 151 5.70 16.67 2.90
C ALA A 151 5.66 15.84 1.61
N VAL A 152 4.46 15.49 1.12
CA VAL A 152 4.29 14.74 -0.14
C VAL A 152 4.27 15.63 -1.39
N GLY A 153 4.52 16.94 -1.25
CA GLY A 153 4.60 17.87 -2.39
C GLY A 153 3.25 18.40 -2.89
N SER A 154 2.19 18.28 -2.09
CA SER A 154 0.83 18.72 -2.41
C SER A 154 0.31 19.81 -1.45
N PRO A 155 1.05 20.91 -1.19
CA PRO A 155 0.70 21.91 -0.19
C PRO A 155 -0.59 22.69 -0.49
N PHE A 156 -1.10 22.58 -1.73
CA PHE A 156 -2.35 23.20 -2.18
C PHE A 156 -3.59 22.36 -1.83
N MET A 157 -3.41 21.10 -1.42
CA MET A 157 -4.50 20.27 -0.90
C MET A 157 -4.62 20.55 0.59
N LYS A 158 -5.55 21.41 0.99
CA LYS A 158 -5.75 21.80 2.40
C LYS A 158 -7.02 21.19 2.96
N VAL A 159 -6.89 20.40 4.02
CA VAL A 159 -8.01 19.91 4.82
C VAL A 159 -8.52 21.06 5.68
N ALA A 160 -9.84 21.22 5.73
CA ALA A 160 -10.55 22.18 6.59
C ALA A 160 -11.78 21.53 7.23
N LEU A 161 -12.18 22.03 8.41
CA LEU A 161 -13.37 21.57 9.13
C LEU A 161 -14.61 22.40 8.77
N ASP A 162 -14.42 23.72 8.60
CA ASP A 162 -15.53 24.63 8.36
C ASP A 162 -15.97 24.64 6.90
N ALA A 163 -17.28 24.44 6.70
CA ALA A 163 -17.90 24.58 5.39
C ALA A 163 -18.19 26.04 4.99
N THR A 164 -17.22 26.78 4.42
CA THR A 164 -17.49 28.09 3.79
C THR A 164 -17.90 27.94 2.30
N ASP A 165 -18.44 29.01 1.69
CA ASP A 165 -18.89 29.07 0.28
C ASP A 165 -17.85 28.59 -0.77
N SER A 166 -16.60 28.41 -0.37
CA SER A 166 -15.48 27.98 -1.19
C SER A 166 -15.12 26.50 -1.01
N LEU A 167 -16.10 25.58 -0.92
CA LEU A 167 -15.82 24.15 -0.81
C LEU A 167 -16.37 23.33 -1.97
N SER A 168 -15.56 22.33 -2.35
CA SER A 168 -16.01 21.21 -3.17
C SER A 168 -17.13 20.46 -2.44
N MET A 169 -18.29 20.30 -3.08
CA MET A 169 -19.46 19.57 -2.52
C MET A 169 -19.19 18.10 -2.16
N ARG A 170 -18.00 17.56 -2.47
CA ARG A 170 -17.67 16.15 -2.22
C ARG A 170 -16.78 15.91 -1.00
N HIS A 171 -16.07 16.92 -0.48
CA HIS A 171 -15.20 16.80 0.69
C HIS A 171 -14.65 18.18 1.09
N SER A 172 -14.31 18.39 2.36
CA SER A 172 -13.90 19.69 2.86
C SER A 172 -12.42 20.03 2.57
N HIS A 173 -12.17 20.68 1.43
CA HIS A 173 -10.89 21.34 1.15
C HIS A 173 -11.02 22.86 1.00
N ALA A 174 -10.17 23.61 1.71
CA ALA A 174 -10.11 25.06 1.56
C ALA A 174 -9.64 25.41 0.14
N LEU A 175 -10.49 26.08 -0.64
CA LEU A 175 -10.14 26.55 -1.98
C LEU A 175 -9.43 27.89 -1.89
N GLU A 176 -8.11 27.87 -2.01
CA GLU A 176 -7.27 29.07 -2.06
C GLU A 176 -6.68 29.29 -3.46
N LYS A 177 -6.44 30.56 -3.81
CA LYS A 177 -5.77 30.92 -5.07
C LYS A 177 -4.32 30.42 -5.05
N SER A 178 -4.05 29.35 -5.79
CA SER A 178 -2.71 28.77 -5.95
C SER A 178 -2.30 28.67 -7.43
N LYS A 179 -0.99 28.74 -7.70
CA LYS A 179 -0.46 28.48 -9.06
C LYS A 179 -0.36 26.97 -9.25
N LYS A 180 -0.64 26.48 -10.48
CA LYS A 180 -0.36 25.10 -10.86
C LYS A 180 1.12 24.78 -10.57
N PRO A 181 1.44 23.70 -9.82
CA PRO A 181 2.83 23.31 -9.62
C PRO A 181 3.45 22.89 -10.96
N GLY A 182 4.61 23.43 -11.31
CA GLY A 182 5.25 23.19 -12.61
C GLY A 182 5.67 21.73 -12.87
N ASN A 183 5.89 20.94 -11.80
CA ASN A 183 6.45 19.59 -11.87
C ASN A 183 5.64 18.53 -11.11
N HIS A 184 4.35 18.76 -10.81
CA HIS A 184 3.53 17.75 -10.14
C HIS A 184 3.28 16.56 -11.10
N LYS A 185 3.91 15.41 -10.82
CA LYS A 185 3.67 14.16 -11.54
C LYS A 185 2.89 13.20 -10.65
N HIS A 186 1.71 12.79 -11.11
CA HIS A 186 1.08 11.59 -10.57
C HIS A 186 1.91 10.40 -11.07
N LYS A 187 2.60 9.69 -10.17
CA LYS A 187 3.13 8.36 -10.49
C LYS A 187 1.91 7.45 -10.64
N HIS A 188 1.54 7.15 -11.88
CA HIS A 188 0.57 6.12 -12.21
C HIS A 188 1.21 4.75 -12.09
#